data_AF-A0A514XJ19-F1
#
_entry.id   AF-A0A514XJ19-F1
#
_cell.length_a   1.000
_cell.length_b   1.000
_cell.length_c   1.000
_cell.angle_alpha   90.00
_cell.angle_beta   90.00
_cell.angle_gamma   90.00
#
_symmetry.space_group_name_H-M   'P 1'
#
loop_
_entity.id
_entity.type
_entity.pdbx_description
1 polymer ?
#
loop_
_entity_poly.entity_id
_entity_poly.type
_entity_poly.pdbx_seq_one_letter_code
_entity_poly.pdbx_strand_id
1 'polypeptide(L)'
;MFRNQKGLTLVEMMLGIGLFAIVISIIVSVQVKMSQQQVEMIRKLDDSVDQHLAERILFKDLSGIDISYNNLIVKDDHGNNFYDFYPDITENILKVRADRELNLKLGGKDSFFVFSQNSAAGPLLTYDPMWAYDVGPEPADPNTPATLEFNGEKNRKWISNESNGGRPGFWKVGHLLFYDTPSRIRPSVGDVIDKTIPPRSSFYLGAVISGSDLLQNVSGEAAGLFNMTEPDSGDAIPSLDGFLRNVPSVGGGQTVVRVRAARLVKYYIEPDTKKNADLYKLAPANFFMAEYRDGQFEKPTLLADGVGRVLFRRDSVVKKMIYFKIEKAELK
;
A
#
# COMPACT_ATOMS: atom_id res chain seq x y z
N MET A 1 -17.51 26.11 76.78
CA MET A 1 -18.89 26.61 76.97
C MET A 1 -19.20 27.55 75.81
N PHE A 2 -19.85 27.04 74.77
CA PHE A 2 -20.47 27.87 73.74
C PHE A 2 -21.71 28.52 74.34
N ARG A 3 -21.82 29.85 74.27
CA ARG A 3 -23.08 30.59 74.07
C ARG A 3 -22.77 32.08 73.96
N ASN A 4 -22.54 32.55 72.75
CA ASN A 4 -22.79 33.94 72.40
C ASN A 4 -23.98 33.95 71.43
N GLN A 5 -25.17 34.20 71.97
CA GLN A 5 -26.42 34.35 71.22
C GLN A 5 -26.61 35.82 70.84
N LYS A 6 -25.73 36.37 70.03
CA LYS A 6 -26.06 37.55 69.23
C LYS A 6 -26.44 37.03 67.85
N GLY A 7 -27.73 37.11 67.50
CA GLY A 7 -28.21 36.71 66.19
C GLY A 7 -27.40 37.39 65.10
N LEU A 8 -27.08 36.64 64.04
CA LEU A 8 -26.40 37.14 62.84
C LEU A 8 -27.03 38.47 62.41
N THR A 9 -26.23 39.53 62.34
CA THR A 9 -26.73 40.78 61.78
C THR A 9 -26.96 40.60 60.28
N LEU A 10 -28.02 41.23 59.75
CA LEU A 10 -28.43 41.09 58.34
C LEU A 10 -27.27 41.42 57.36
N VAL A 11 -26.37 42.31 57.78
CA VAL A 11 -25.14 42.69 57.06
C VAL A 11 -24.09 41.59 57.03
N GLU A 12 -23.83 40.90 58.15
CA GLU A 12 -22.90 39.75 58.19
C GLU A 12 -23.42 38.58 57.35
N MET A 13 -24.75 38.39 57.34
CA MET A 13 -25.38 37.36 56.52
C MET A 13 -25.28 37.69 55.02
N MET A 14 -25.45 38.96 54.63
CA MET A 14 -25.24 39.40 53.23
C MET A 14 -23.77 39.30 52.79
N LEU A 15 -22.81 39.66 53.66
CA LEU A 15 -21.38 39.49 53.38
C LEU A 15 -21.01 38.01 53.26
N GLY A 16 -21.54 37.16 54.13
CA GLY A 16 -21.35 35.71 54.08
C GLY A 16 -21.90 35.09 52.79
N ILE A 17 -23.12 35.47 52.38
CA ILE A 17 -23.74 35.01 51.13
C ILE A 17 -22.96 35.51 49.90
N GLY A 18 -22.52 36.77 49.90
CA GLY A 18 -21.74 37.35 48.80
C GLY A 18 -20.38 36.66 48.61
N LEU A 19 -19.65 36.41 49.70
CA LEU A 19 -18.40 35.64 49.67
C LEU A 19 -18.62 34.20 49.22
N PHE A 20 -19.70 33.54 49.69
CA PHE A 20 -20.05 32.20 49.24
C PHE A 20 -20.37 32.15 47.74
N ALA A 21 -21.11 33.13 47.22
CA ALA A 21 -21.44 33.21 45.79
C ALA A 21 -20.20 33.38 44.91
N ILE A 22 -19.21 34.16 45.35
CA ILE A 22 -17.92 34.32 44.66
C ILE A 22 -17.13 33.00 44.67
N VAL A 23 -17.03 32.34 45.84
CA VAL A 23 -16.31 31.06 45.96
C VAL A 23 -16.96 29.98 45.09
N ILE A 24 -18.30 29.88 45.11
CA ILE A 24 -19.04 28.94 44.25
C ILE A 24 -18.79 29.26 42.77
N SER A 25 -18.80 30.53 42.37
CA SER A 25 -18.53 30.93 40.98
C SER A 25 -17.11 30.57 40.53
N ILE A 26 -16.12 30.72 41.41
CA ILE A 26 -14.74 30.31 41.14
C ILE A 26 -14.65 28.78 41.00
N ILE A 27 -15.27 28.02 41.90
CA ILE A 27 -15.29 26.55 41.85
C ILE A 27 -15.95 26.07 40.55
N VAL A 28 -17.11 26.63 40.19
CA VAL A 28 -17.82 26.29 38.95
C VAL A 28 -16.96 26.63 37.73
N SER A 29 -16.32 27.81 37.71
CA SER A 29 -15.44 28.21 36.60
C SER A 29 -14.23 27.28 36.45
N VAL A 30 -13.61 26.88 37.57
CA VAL A 30 -12.51 25.90 37.59
C VAL A 30 -13.00 24.54 37.11
N GLN A 31 -14.18 24.10 37.55
CA GLN A 31 -14.76 22.82 37.14
C GLN A 31 -15.11 22.80 35.65
N VAL A 32 -15.66 23.89 35.11
CA VAL A 32 -15.90 24.05 33.67
C VAL A 32 -14.59 24.00 32.90
N LYS A 33 -13.55 24.72 33.36
CA LYS A 33 -12.23 24.71 32.71
C LYS A 33 -11.58 23.33 32.75
N MET A 34 -11.64 22.63 33.89
CA MET A 34 -11.14 21.26 34.02
C MET A 34 -11.93 20.29 33.12
N SER A 35 -13.25 20.43 33.02
CA SER A 35 -14.08 19.61 32.15
C SER A 35 -13.73 19.85 30.67
N GLN A 36 -13.55 21.10 30.25
CA GLN A 36 -13.09 21.42 28.90
C GLN A 36 -11.71 20.82 28.60
N GLN A 37 -10.76 20.94 29.53
CA GLN A 37 -9.43 20.34 29.39
C GLN A 37 -9.47 18.81 29.34
N GLN A 38 -10.33 18.17 30.14
CA GLN A 38 -10.53 16.72 30.09
C GLN A 38 -11.09 16.27 28.76
N VAL A 39 -12.12 16.96 28.23
CA VAL A 39 -12.69 16.66 26.91
C VAL A 39 -11.65 16.85 25.80
N GLU A 40 -10.86 17.92 25.86
CA GLU A 40 -9.78 18.17 24.90
C GLU A 40 -8.69 17.07 24.99
N MET A 41 -8.33 16.65 26.19
CA MET A 41 -7.35 15.59 26.42
C MET A 41 -7.84 14.23 25.91
N ILE A 42 -9.09 13.86 26.21
CA ILE A 42 -9.71 12.63 25.71
C ILE A 42 -9.71 12.65 24.17
N ARG A 43 -10.12 13.76 23.57
CA ARG A 43 -10.12 13.91 22.11
C ARG A 43 -8.72 13.76 21.50
N LYS A 44 -7.70 14.38 22.09
CA LYS A 44 -6.30 14.22 21.65
C LYS A 44 -5.80 12.79 21.79
N LEU A 45 -6.21 12.08 22.84
CA LEU A 45 -5.89 10.67 23.03
C LEU A 45 -6.54 9.80 21.96
N ASP A 46 -7.84 9.98 21.72
CA ASP A 46 -8.56 9.24 20.68
C ASP A 46 -7.95 9.49 19.30
N ASP A 47 -7.68 10.76 18.94
CA ASP A 47 -7.03 11.13 17.68
C ASP A 47 -5.63 10.49 17.54
N SER A 48 -4.87 10.39 18.64
CA SER A 48 -3.55 9.76 18.65
C SER A 48 -3.62 8.24 18.51
N VAL A 49 -4.62 7.60 19.13
CA VAL A 49 -4.83 6.14 19.02
C VAL A 49 -5.16 5.76 17.59
N ASP A 50 -6.11 6.46 16.96
CA ASP A 50 -6.50 6.23 15.57
C ASP A 50 -5.31 6.44 14.61
N GLN A 51 -4.55 7.53 14.82
CA GLN A 51 -3.34 7.78 14.05
C GLN A 51 -2.32 6.64 14.17
N HIS A 52 -2.02 6.18 15.39
CA HIS A 52 -1.05 5.10 15.59
C HIS A 52 -1.53 3.76 15.01
N LEU A 53 -2.83 3.46 15.06
CA LEU A 53 -3.39 2.28 14.42
C LEU A 53 -3.25 2.36 12.90
N ALA A 54 -3.57 3.51 12.31
CA ALA A 54 -3.40 3.76 10.87
C ALA A 54 -1.93 3.63 10.45
N GLU A 55 -1.00 4.25 11.20
CA GLU A 55 0.44 4.17 10.97
C GLU A 55 0.96 2.73 11.06
N ARG A 56 0.46 1.92 12.00
CA ARG A 56 0.83 0.51 12.15
C ARG A 56 0.38 -0.34 10.97
N ILE A 57 -0.85 -0.13 10.48
CA ILE A 57 -1.37 -0.82 9.29
C ILE A 57 -0.52 -0.44 8.08
N LEU A 58 -0.28 0.85 7.88
CA LEU A 58 0.53 1.35 6.78
C LEU A 58 1.96 0.79 6.83
N PHE A 59 2.60 0.80 8.00
CA PHE A 59 3.93 0.23 8.19
C PHE A 59 3.97 -1.26 7.81
N LYS A 60 2.96 -2.04 8.22
CA LYS A 60 2.87 -3.46 7.87
C LYS A 60 2.82 -3.66 6.36
N ASP A 61 1.97 -2.92 5.65
CA ASP A 61 1.85 -3.08 4.20
C ASP A 61 3.09 -2.57 3.44
N LEU A 62 3.71 -1.48 3.91
CA LEU A 62 4.98 -0.96 3.38
C LEU A 62 6.17 -1.91 3.64
N SER A 63 6.14 -2.75 4.68
CA SER A 63 7.23 -3.68 4.97
C SER A 63 7.40 -4.77 3.90
N GLY A 64 6.33 -5.12 3.19
CA GLY A 64 6.31 -6.13 2.12
C GLY A 64 6.43 -5.56 0.71
N ILE A 65 6.80 -4.28 0.56
CA ILE A 65 6.65 -3.49 -0.67
C ILE A 65 7.71 -3.76 -1.75
N ASP A 66 8.62 -4.70 -1.51
CA ASP A 66 9.74 -4.99 -2.41
C ASP A 66 9.31 -5.26 -3.85
N ILE A 67 8.13 -5.84 -4.04
CA ILE A 67 7.54 -6.14 -5.35
C ILE A 67 6.96 -4.91 -6.07
N SER A 68 6.71 -3.79 -5.37
CA SER A 68 6.28 -2.54 -6.01
C SER A 68 7.41 -1.88 -6.80
N TYR A 69 8.64 -1.97 -6.31
CA TYR A 69 9.78 -1.29 -6.91
C TYR A 69 9.98 -1.71 -8.36
N ASN A 70 9.99 -0.74 -9.27
CA ASN A 70 10.09 -0.87 -10.73
C ASN A 70 8.94 -1.61 -11.44
N ASN A 71 7.94 -2.09 -10.72
CA ASN A 71 6.80 -2.82 -11.30
C ASN A 71 5.48 -2.03 -11.23
N LEU A 72 5.35 -1.15 -10.22
CA LEU A 72 4.18 -0.32 -10.00
C LEU A 72 4.41 1.10 -10.52
N ILE A 73 3.40 1.65 -11.20
CA ILE A 73 3.35 3.00 -11.76
C ILE A 73 2.48 3.86 -10.84
N VAL A 74 3.11 4.57 -9.92
CA VAL A 74 2.47 5.57 -9.05
C VAL A 74 3.23 6.86 -9.20
N LYS A 75 2.63 7.87 -9.83
CA LYS A 75 3.28 9.16 -10.00
C LYS A 75 3.38 9.88 -8.66
N ASP A 76 4.51 10.51 -8.38
CA ASP A 76 4.71 11.41 -7.25
C ASP A 76 4.19 12.82 -7.58
N ASP A 77 4.31 13.77 -6.64
CA ASP A 77 3.82 15.15 -6.83
C ASP A 77 4.58 15.93 -7.91
N HIS A 78 5.73 15.42 -8.36
CA HIS A 78 6.54 16.00 -9.43
C HIS A 78 6.38 15.26 -10.77
N GLY A 79 5.47 14.28 -10.85
CA GLY A 79 5.20 13.49 -12.06
C GLY A 79 6.19 12.36 -12.33
N ASN A 80 7.16 12.11 -11.45
CA ASN A 80 8.07 10.97 -11.53
C ASN A 80 7.41 9.72 -10.96
N ASN A 81 7.86 8.52 -11.35
CA ASN A 81 7.33 7.31 -10.73
C ASN A 81 7.93 7.12 -9.32
N PHE A 82 7.07 7.02 -8.32
CA PHE A 82 7.40 6.92 -6.90
C PHE A 82 8.21 5.65 -6.59
N TYR A 83 7.97 4.57 -7.34
CA TYR A 83 8.61 3.26 -7.12
C TYR A 83 9.84 3.00 -7.99
N ASP A 84 10.36 4.00 -8.71
CA ASP A 84 11.62 3.83 -9.44
C ASP A 84 12.76 3.53 -8.49
N PHE A 85 13.51 2.47 -8.72
CA PHE A 85 14.59 2.03 -7.85
C PHE A 85 15.82 1.65 -8.67
N TYR A 86 16.94 2.26 -8.32
CA TYR A 86 18.21 2.12 -9.03
C TYR A 86 19.24 1.44 -8.11
N PRO A 87 19.36 0.10 -8.14
CA PRO A 87 20.25 -0.64 -7.25
C PRO A 87 21.73 -0.56 -7.66
N ASP A 88 22.02 -0.26 -8.92
CA ASP A 88 23.28 -0.48 -9.62
C ASP A 88 24.01 0.82 -9.99
N ILE A 89 23.40 1.98 -9.71
CA ILE A 89 23.99 3.29 -10.00
C ILE A 89 23.94 4.19 -8.78
N THR A 90 24.91 5.09 -8.69
CA THR A 90 25.02 6.10 -7.63
C THR A 90 24.23 7.35 -8.00
N GLU A 91 23.78 8.09 -6.97
CA GLU A 91 22.87 9.22 -7.14
C GLU A 91 23.45 10.36 -8.01
N ASN A 92 24.77 10.56 -8.00
CA ASN A 92 25.48 11.54 -8.83
C ASN A 92 25.38 11.27 -10.35
N ILE A 93 25.03 10.06 -10.77
CA ILE A 93 24.88 9.70 -12.19
C ILE A 93 23.44 9.94 -12.67
N LEU A 94 22.48 10.04 -11.74
CA LEU A 94 21.08 10.26 -12.05
C LEU A 94 20.87 11.70 -12.55
N LYS A 95 20.30 11.81 -13.76
CA LYS A 95 19.87 13.09 -14.33
C LYS A 95 18.47 13.51 -13.84
N VAL A 96 17.79 12.62 -13.13
CA VAL A 96 16.42 12.80 -12.62
C VAL A 96 16.50 13.12 -11.13
N ARG A 97 15.54 13.89 -10.63
CA ARG A 97 15.36 14.12 -9.20
C ARG A 97 15.38 12.79 -8.45
N ALA A 98 16.15 12.70 -7.36
CA ALA A 98 16.37 11.44 -6.65
C ALA A 98 15.30 11.19 -5.58
N ASP A 99 14.84 12.23 -4.89
CA ASP A 99 13.79 12.11 -3.89
C ASP A 99 12.41 11.89 -4.55
N ARG A 100 11.49 11.32 -3.79
CA ARG A 100 10.08 11.19 -4.15
C ARG A 100 9.23 11.70 -3.02
N GLU A 101 8.20 12.45 -3.37
CA GLU A 101 7.22 12.95 -2.42
C GLU A 101 5.82 12.84 -3.01
N LEU A 102 4.89 12.30 -2.24
CA LEU A 102 3.49 12.21 -2.60
C LEU A 102 2.63 12.63 -1.41
N ASN A 103 1.84 13.68 -1.59
CA ASN A 103 0.94 14.21 -0.58
C ASN A 103 -0.52 13.86 -0.92
N LEU A 104 -1.12 12.98 -0.13
CA LEU A 104 -2.57 12.77 -0.13
C LEU A 104 -3.24 13.93 0.60
N LYS A 105 -3.97 14.79 -0.12
CA LYS A 105 -4.75 15.91 0.45
C LYS A 105 -5.96 16.25 -0.43
N LEU A 106 -7.03 16.76 0.18
CA LEU A 106 -8.22 17.17 -0.57
C LEU A 106 -7.84 18.25 -1.61
N GLY A 107 -8.30 18.09 -2.84
CA GLY A 107 -7.94 18.97 -3.97
C GLY A 107 -6.54 18.74 -4.55
N GLY A 108 -5.81 17.72 -4.10
CA GLY A 108 -4.54 17.27 -4.66
C GLY A 108 -4.65 15.83 -5.16
N LYS A 109 -3.58 15.04 -4.99
CA LYS A 109 -3.67 13.59 -5.16
C LYS A 109 -4.53 13.02 -4.05
N ASP A 110 -5.45 12.14 -4.42
CA ASP A 110 -6.39 11.53 -3.51
C ASP A 110 -6.01 10.09 -3.14
N SER A 111 -5.11 9.45 -3.89
CA SER A 111 -4.81 8.02 -3.76
C SER A 111 -3.32 7.68 -3.89
N PHE A 112 -2.92 6.65 -3.15
CA PHE A 112 -1.60 6.03 -3.15
C PHE A 112 -1.76 4.50 -3.16
N PHE A 113 -1.03 3.83 -4.03
CA PHE A 113 -1.13 2.37 -4.19
C PHE A 113 0.12 1.69 -3.65
N VAL A 114 -0.07 0.59 -2.94
CA VAL A 114 0.98 -0.26 -2.38
C VAL A 114 0.78 -1.67 -2.90
N PHE A 115 1.80 -2.22 -3.56
CA PHE A 115 1.83 -3.61 -4.00
C PHE A 115 2.84 -4.38 -3.14
N SER A 116 2.34 -5.30 -2.32
CA SER A 116 3.15 -5.98 -1.30
C SER A 116 2.97 -7.49 -1.34
N GLN A 117 4.00 -8.21 -0.87
CA GLN A 117 3.92 -9.66 -0.74
C GLN A 117 2.93 -10.04 0.36
N ASN A 118 2.06 -11.00 0.07
CA ASN A 118 1.18 -11.60 1.06
C ASN A 118 1.92 -12.67 1.87
N SER A 119 2.65 -12.26 2.90
CA SER A 119 3.42 -13.19 3.75
C SER A 119 2.55 -14.25 4.44
N ALA A 120 1.24 -14.01 4.62
CA ALA A 120 0.33 -14.99 5.20
C ALA A 120 0.01 -16.16 4.25
N ALA A 121 0.15 -15.96 2.93
CA ALA A 121 -0.01 -17.02 1.94
C ALA A 121 1.23 -17.91 1.82
N GLY A 122 2.39 -17.45 2.31
CA GLY A 122 3.64 -18.20 2.37
C GLY A 122 4.83 -17.44 1.77
N PRO A 123 6.04 -18.03 1.90
CA PRO A 123 7.25 -17.49 1.28
C PRO A 123 7.23 -17.68 -0.24
N LEU A 124 8.17 -17.01 -0.92
CA LEU A 124 8.45 -17.16 -2.35
C LEU A 124 8.49 -18.64 -2.79
N LEU A 125 7.91 -18.93 -3.95
CA LEU A 125 8.07 -20.20 -4.65
C LEU A 125 9.02 -20.06 -5.83
N THR A 126 9.87 -21.06 -6.04
CA THR A 126 10.60 -21.23 -7.30
C THR A 126 9.79 -22.17 -8.18
N TYR A 127 9.48 -21.73 -9.38
CA TYR A 127 8.59 -22.39 -10.33
C TYR A 127 9.36 -22.76 -11.59
N ASP A 128 9.24 -24.02 -11.98
CA ASP A 128 9.70 -24.49 -13.29
C ASP A 128 8.52 -24.40 -14.27
N PRO A 129 8.64 -23.59 -15.35
CA PRO A 129 7.60 -23.43 -16.36
C PRO A 129 7.07 -24.75 -16.92
N MET A 130 7.89 -25.82 -16.98
CA MET A 130 7.48 -27.12 -17.54
C MET A 130 6.22 -27.68 -16.87
N TRP A 131 5.97 -27.37 -15.60
CA TRP A 131 4.79 -27.82 -14.87
C TRP A 131 3.47 -27.19 -15.35
N ALA A 132 3.51 -26.11 -16.12
CA ALA A 132 2.32 -25.51 -16.74
C ALA A 132 1.91 -26.20 -18.04
N TYR A 133 2.74 -27.08 -18.61
CA TYR A 133 2.55 -27.55 -19.98
C TYR A 133 2.17 -29.03 -20.08
N ASP A 134 1.36 -29.32 -21.08
CA ASP A 134 1.23 -30.64 -21.68
C ASP A 134 2.27 -30.75 -22.81
N VAL A 135 3.18 -31.72 -22.66
CA VAL A 135 4.18 -32.03 -23.69
C VAL A 135 3.57 -33.10 -24.60
N GLY A 136 3.48 -32.79 -25.89
CA GLY A 136 3.01 -33.71 -26.91
C GLY A 136 3.94 -34.92 -27.11
N PRO A 137 3.55 -35.86 -27.98
CA PRO A 137 4.39 -37.00 -28.31
C PRO A 137 5.73 -36.55 -28.90
N GLU A 138 6.75 -37.40 -28.75
CA GLU A 138 8.04 -37.18 -29.36
C GLU A 138 7.89 -37.06 -30.89
N PRO A 139 8.41 -35.98 -31.49
CA PRO A 139 8.31 -35.78 -32.93
C PRO A 139 9.17 -36.79 -33.68
N ALA A 140 8.68 -37.27 -34.82
CA ALA A 140 9.43 -38.22 -35.66
C ALA A 140 10.71 -37.62 -36.27
N ASP A 141 10.75 -36.29 -36.41
CA ASP A 141 11.94 -35.53 -36.80
C ASP A 141 12.54 -34.83 -35.57
N PRO A 142 13.79 -35.14 -35.17
CA PRO A 142 14.44 -34.52 -34.03
C PRO A 142 14.70 -33.01 -34.20
N ASN A 143 14.57 -32.46 -35.42
CA ASN A 143 14.67 -31.01 -35.68
C ASN A 143 13.33 -30.28 -35.53
N THR A 144 12.24 -31.01 -35.33
CA THR A 144 10.92 -30.42 -35.07
C THR A 144 10.68 -30.46 -33.56
N PRO A 145 10.30 -29.34 -32.91
CA PRO A 145 9.98 -29.36 -31.49
C PRO A 145 8.67 -30.11 -31.23
N ALA A 146 8.57 -30.79 -30.08
CA ALA A 146 7.30 -31.37 -29.63
C ALA A 146 6.28 -30.25 -29.37
N THR A 147 4.98 -30.55 -29.50
CA THR A 147 3.95 -29.56 -29.19
C THR A 147 3.93 -29.30 -27.68
N LEU A 148 3.81 -28.02 -27.30
CA LEU A 148 3.66 -27.59 -25.92
C LEU A 148 2.33 -26.84 -25.79
N GLU A 149 1.40 -27.35 -25.01
CA GLU A 149 0.09 -26.72 -24.76
C GLU A 149 0.01 -26.25 -23.31
N PHE A 150 -0.39 -24.99 -23.10
CA PHE A 150 -0.51 -24.44 -21.76
C PHE A 150 -1.76 -25.00 -21.06
N ASN A 151 -1.58 -25.52 -19.85
CA ASN A 151 -2.63 -26.12 -19.05
C ASN A 151 -2.74 -25.40 -17.69
N GLY A 152 -3.77 -24.56 -17.56
CA GLY A 152 -4.06 -23.85 -16.33
C GLY A 152 -4.32 -24.77 -15.12
N GLU A 153 -4.96 -25.91 -15.35
CA GLU A 153 -5.25 -26.89 -14.28
C GLU A 153 -3.96 -27.49 -13.73
N LYS A 154 -3.01 -27.85 -14.60
CA LYS A 154 -1.68 -28.33 -14.19
C LYS A 154 -0.91 -27.27 -13.42
N ASN A 155 -0.87 -26.03 -13.92
CA ASN A 155 -0.26 -24.91 -13.22
C ASN A 155 -0.87 -24.72 -11.83
N ARG A 156 -2.21 -24.67 -11.72
CA ARG A 156 -2.92 -24.59 -10.44
C ARG A 156 -2.54 -25.74 -9.51
N LYS A 157 -2.67 -26.98 -9.98
CA LYS A 157 -2.39 -28.19 -9.19
C LYS A 157 -0.98 -28.16 -8.62
N TRP A 158 0.01 -27.78 -9.42
CA TRP A 158 1.39 -27.65 -8.96
C TRP A 158 1.53 -26.56 -7.90
N ILE A 159 1.01 -25.36 -8.18
CA ILE A 159 1.09 -24.21 -7.26
C ILE A 159 0.41 -24.53 -5.92
N SER A 160 -0.70 -25.26 -5.92
CA SER A 160 -1.45 -25.59 -4.72
C SER A 160 -0.97 -26.86 -3.98
N ASN A 161 -0.06 -27.65 -4.54
CA ASN A 161 0.31 -28.96 -3.97
C ASN A 161 1.59 -28.88 -3.11
N GLU A 162 1.43 -28.94 -1.79
CA GLU A 162 2.56 -28.94 -0.84
C GLU A 162 3.54 -30.08 -1.06
N SER A 163 3.07 -31.26 -1.47
CA SER A 163 3.91 -32.44 -1.71
C SER A 163 4.92 -32.22 -2.83
N ASN A 164 4.62 -31.31 -3.77
CA ASN A 164 5.50 -30.94 -4.88
C ASN A 164 6.29 -29.64 -4.59
N GLY A 165 6.27 -29.15 -3.35
CA GLY A 165 6.89 -27.88 -2.97
C GLY A 165 6.02 -26.64 -3.19
N GLY A 166 4.77 -26.81 -3.65
CA GLY A 166 3.79 -25.74 -3.80
C GLY A 166 3.27 -25.18 -2.47
N ARG A 167 2.35 -24.21 -2.56
CA ARG A 167 1.69 -23.54 -1.44
C ARG A 167 0.18 -23.42 -1.71
N PRO A 168 -0.68 -24.16 -0.99
CA PRO A 168 -2.13 -24.04 -1.11
C PRO A 168 -2.64 -22.61 -0.90
N GLY A 169 -1.97 -21.85 -0.02
CA GLY A 169 -2.29 -20.45 0.24
C GLY A 169 -2.10 -19.49 -0.93
N PHE A 170 -1.37 -19.90 -1.98
CA PHE A 170 -1.19 -19.07 -3.18
C PHE A 170 -2.45 -19.06 -4.03
N TRP A 171 -3.01 -20.23 -4.32
CA TRP A 171 -4.20 -20.37 -5.17
C TRP A 171 -5.50 -20.20 -4.37
N LYS A 172 -5.67 -19.02 -3.76
CA LYS A 172 -6.88 -18.63 -3.04
C LYS A 172 -7.59 -17.52 -3.80
N VAL A 173 -8.90 -17.65 -3.96
CA VAL A 173 -9.76 -16.63 -4.59
C VAL A 173 -9.50 -15.27 -3.94
N GLY A 174 -9.35 -14.25 -4.78
CA GLY A 174 -9.03 -12.88 -4.38
C GLY A 174 -7.55 -12.58 -4.21
N HIS A 175 -6.66 -13.59 -4.26
CA HIS A 175 -5.22 -13.35 -4.28
C HIS A 175 -4.72 -12.95 -5.67
N LEU A 176 -3.67 -12.13 -5.69
CA LEU A 176 -2.87 -11.87 -6.88
C LEU A 176 -1.66 -12.80 -6.86
N LEU A 177 -1.37 -13.43 -7.99
CA LEU A 177 -0.13 -14.17 -8.20
C LEU A 177 0.81 -13.38 -9.11
N PHE A 178 1.97 -13.07 -8.56
CA PHE A 178 3.04 -12.34 -9.22
C PHE A 178 4.14 -13.32 -9.63
N TYR A 179 4.29 -13.52 -10.93
CA TYR A 179 5.32 -14.34 -11.55
C TYR A 179 6.41 -13.40 -12.05
N ASP A 180 7.63 -13.53 -11.56
CA ASP A 180 8.75 -12.72 -12.01
C ASP A 180 10.01 -13.54 -12.22
N THR A 181 11.01 -12.89 -12.81
CA THR A 181 12.36 -13.43 -12.89
C THR A 181 13.28 -12.74 -11.87
N PRO A 182 14.31 -13.43 -11.35
CA PRO A 182 15.31 -12.77 -10.52
C PRO A 182 16.14 -11.73 -11.29
N SER A 183 16.26 -11.90 -12.61
CA SER A 183 16.97 -10.99 -13.49
C SER A 183 16.27 -9.65 -13.60
N ARG A 184 17.06 -8.58 -13.57
CA ARG A 184 16.57 -7.22 -13.81
C ARG A 184 17.31 -6.68 -15.02
N ILE A 185 16.55 -6.25 -16.01
CA ILE A 185 17.06 -5.84 -17.31
C ILE A 185 16.63 -4.39 -17.54
N ARG A 186 17.46 -3.65 -18.28
CA ARG A 186 17.16 -2.29 -18.73
C ARG A 186 16.92 -2.34 -20.22
N PRO A 187 16.06 -1.48 -20.76
CA PRO A 187 15.92 -1.35 -22.20
C PRO A 187 17.25 -0.99 -22.83
N SER A 188 17.50 -1.56 -24.00
CA SER A 188 18.64 -1.24 -24.85
C SER A 188 18.17 -0.39 -26.04
N VAL A 189 18.91 0.67 -26.36
CA VAL A 189 18.67 1.50 -27.55
C VAL A 189 19.93 1.46 -28.40
N GLY A 190 19.88 0.75 -29.53
CA GLY A 190 21.03 0.55 -30.41
C GLY A 190 22.20 -0.12 -29.70
N ASP A 191 21.94 -1.22 -28.98
CA ASP A 191 22.91 -2.00 -28.17
C ASP A 191 23.54 -1.25 -26.99
N VAL A 192 23.07 -0.03 -26.69
CA VAL A 192 23.49 0.72 -25.50
C VAL A 192 22.40 0.65 -24.44
N ILE A 193 22.77 0.15 -23.26
CA ILE A 193 21.88 0.08 -22.10
C ILE A 193 21.48 1.50 -21.65
N ASP A 194 20.18 1.77 -21.58
CA ASP A 194 19.67 3.04 -21.07
C ASP A 194 19.73 3.10 -19.54
N LYS A 195 20.72 3.84 -19.02
CA LYS A 195 20.92 4.03 -17.58
C LYS A 195 19.89 4.97 -16.94
N THR A 196 19.08 5.68 -17.73
CA THR A 196 18.06 6.62 -17.25
C THR A 196 16.74 5.95 -16.89
N ILE A 197 16.55 4.68 -17.28
CA ILE A 197 15.35 3.89 -16.98
C ILE A 197 15.72 2.82 -15.93
N PRO A 198 14.99 2.70 -14.80
CA PRO A 198 15.38 1.78 -13.75
C PRO A 198 15.30 0.32 -14.21
N PRO A 199 16.21 -0.56 -13.76
CA PRO A 199 16.23 -1.95 -14.17
C PRO A 199 15.01 -2.69 -13.59
N ARG A 200 14.26 -3.39 -14.43
CA ARG A 200 13.03 -4.09 -14.03
C ARG A 200 13.08 -5.55 -14.43
N SER A 201 12.36 -6.38 -13.69
CA SER A 201 12.20 -7.79 -14.05
C SER A 201 11.05 -7.91 -15.04
N SER A 202 11.17 -8.80 -16.02
CA SER A 202 9.98 -9.25 -16.74
C SER A 202 9.07 -9.99 -15.75
N PHE A 203 7.78 -9.67 -15.76
CA PHE A 203 6.81 -10.26 -14.85
C PHE A 203 5.43 -10.40 -15.50
N TYR A 204 4.64 -11.32 -14.95
CA TYR A 204 3.21 -11.44 -15.16
C TYR A 204 2.48 -11.34 -13.83
N LEU A 205 1.33 -10.67 -13.84
CA LEU A 205 0.46 -10.55 -12.68
C LEU A 205 -0.94 -11.00 -13.06
N GLY A 206 -1.50 -11.92 -12.30
CA GLY A 206 -2.86 -12.37 -12.51
C GLY A 206 -3.62 -12.60 -11.21
N ALA A 207 -4.94 -12.44 -11.26
CA ALA A 207 -5.85 -12.67 -10.16
C ALA A 207 -6.39 -14.11 -10.19
N VAL A 208 -6.47 -14.72 -9.01
CA VAL A 208 -7.18 -15.99 -8.81
C VAL A 208 -8.66 -15.68 -8.62
N ILE A 209 -9.49 -16.13 -9.56
CA ILE A 209 -10.94 -15.98 -9.50
C ILE A 209 -11.63 -17.32 -9.22
N SER A 210 -12.85 -17.27 -8.70
CA SER A 210 -13.64 -18.47 -8.46
C SER A 210 -13.98 -19.20 -9.76
N GLY A 211 -13.83 -20.52 -9.77
CA GLY A 211 -14.25 -21.39 -10.89
C GLY A 211 -13.33 -21.36 -12.12
N SER A 212 -12.16 -20.72 -12.06
CA SER A 212 -11.18 -20.72 -13.15
C SER A 212 -9.85 -21.33 -12.73
N ASP A 213 -9.27 -22.09 -13.66
CA ASP A 213 -7.89 -22.59 -13.55
C ASP A 213 -6.89 -21.66 -14.26
N LEU A 214 -7.39 -20.64 -14.95
CA LEU A 214 -6.60 -19.60 -15.58
C LEU A 214 -6.58 -18.36 -14.70
N LEU A 215 -5.39 -17.78 -14.53
CA LEU A 215 -5.26 -16.48 -13.91
C LEU A 215 -5.86 -15.42 -14.84
N GLN A 216 -6.68 -14.55 -14.27
CA GLN A 216 -7.26 -13.43 -15.01
C GLN A 216 -6.36 -12.21 -14.90
N ASN A 217 -6.31 -11.42 -15.97
CA ASN A 217 -5.61 -10.14 -15.93
C ASN A 217 -6.24 -9.21 -14.89
N VAL A 218 -5.40 -8.42 -14.25
CA VAL A 218 -5.85 -7.35 -13.36
C VAL A 218 -6.70 -6.35 -14.15
N SER A 219 -7.85 -5.98 -13.62
CA SER A 219 -8.86 -5.17 -14.29
C SER A 219 -9.20 -3.88 -13.52
N GLY A 220 -10.00 -3.02 -14.15
CA GLY A 220 -10.48 -1.77 -13.55
C GLY A 220 -9.36 -0.75 -13.33
N GLU A 221 -9.45 0.00 -12.23
CA GLU A 221 -8.45 1.02 -11.86
C GLU A 221 -7.04 0.44 -11.69
N ALA A 222 -6.93 -0.83 -11.29
CA ALA A 222 -5.65 -1.48 -11.07
C ALA A 222 -4.91 -1.89 -12.36
N ALA A 223 -5.61 -2.00 -13.50
CA ALA A 223 -5.02 -2.45 -14.76
C ALA A 223 -3.91 -1.51 -15.26
N GLY A 224 -4.06 -0.20 -15.05
CA GLY A 224 -3.09 0.82 -15.48
C GLY A 224 -1.90 1.00 -14.53
N LEU A 225 -1.88 0.32 -13.38
CA LEU A 225 -0.84 0.50 -12.38
C LEU A 225 0.40 -0.35 -12.65
N PHE A 226 0.34 -1.38 -13.48
CA PHE A 226 1.43 -2.33 -13.67
C PHE A 226 2.07 -2.20 -15.05
N ASN A 227 3.40 -2.15 -15.10
CA ASN A 227 4.12 -2.17 -16.37
C ASN A 227 4.38 -3.61 -16.84
N MET A 228 3.35 -4.26 -17.38
CA MET A 228 3.42 -5.65 -17.91
C MET A 228 3.99 -5.72 -19.33
N THR A 229 5.08 -5.01 -19.58
CA THR A 229 5.84 -5.12 -20.83
C THR A 229 7.18 -5.82 -20.58
N GLU A 230 7.85 -6.33 -21.60
CA GLU A 230 9.19 -6.89 -21.48
C GLU A 230 10.23 -5.74 -21.39
N PRO A 231 11.15 -5.75 -20.40
CA PRO A 231 12.15 -4.69 -20.21
C PRO A 231 13.03 -4.30 -21.39
N ASP A 232 13.44 -5.25 -22.21
CA ASP A 232 14.36 -5.08 -23.33
C ASP A 232 13.61 -4.76 -24.63
N SER A 233 12.61 -5.58 -25.00
CA SER A 233 11.86 -5.42 -26.26
C SER A 233 10.71 -4.41 -26.18
N GLY A 234 10.17 -4.18 -24.98
CA GLY A 234 8.97 -3.35 -24.78
C GLY A 234 7.65 -4.05 -25.14
N ASP A 235 7.69 -5.32 -25.55
CA ASP A 235 6.49 -6.06 -25.95
C ASP A 235 5.56 -6.30 -24.76
N ALA A 236 4.26 -6.26 -25.00
CA ALA A 236 3.28 -6.57 -23.96
C ALA A 236 3.29 -8.06 -23.58
N ILE A 237 3.04 -8.35 -22.31
CA ILE A 237 2.94 -9.71 -21.76
C ILE A 237 1.47 -9.97 -21.38
N PRO A 238 0.60 -10.38 -22.32
CA PRO A 238 -0.85 -10.38 -22.11
C PRO A 238 -1.37 -11.58 -21.32
N SER A 239 -0.57 -12.64 -21.14
CA SER A 239 -0.98 -13.89 -20.51
C SER A 239 0.19 -14.58 -19.80
N LEU A 240 -0.15 -15.48 -18.87
CA LEU A 240 0.85 -16.31 -18.18
C LEU A 240 1.61 -17.20 -19.17
N ASP A 241 0.93 -17.79 -20.16
CA ASP A 241 1.60 -18.58 -21.20
C ASP A 241 2.62 -17.74 -21.99
N GLY A 242 2.21 -16.53 -22.40
CA GLY A 242 3.11 -15.59 -23.09
C GLY A 242 4.32 -15.22 -22.25
N PHE A 243 4.16 -15.05 -20.94
CA PHE A 243 5.27 -14.84 -20.02
C PHE A 243 6.20 -16.06 -19.94
N LEU A 244 5.65 -17.25 -19.67
CA LEU A 244 6.42 -18.48 -19.43
C LEU A 244 7.20 -18.96 -20.67
N ARG A 245 6.73 -18.64 -21.88
CA ARG A 245 7.47 -18.93 -23.13
C ARG A 245 8.58 -17.94 -23.44
N ASN A 246 8.43 -16.69 -22.98
CA ASN A 246 9.35 -15.59 -23.29
C ASN A 246 10.16 -15.16 -22.07
N VAL A 247 10.35 -16.06 -21.10
CA VAL A 247 11.14 -15.74 -19.92
C VAL A 247 12.60 -15.47 -20.36
N PRO A 248 13.20 -14.34 -19.96
CA PRO A 248 14.54 -13.97 -20.42
C PRO A 248 15.57 -15.03 -20.08
N SER A 249 16.48 -15.29 -21.02
CA SER A 249 17.57 -16.24 -20.83
C SER A 249 18.51 -15.76 -19.73
N VAL A 250 18.72 -16.60 -18.72
CA VAL A 250 19.72 -16.39 -17.67
C VAL A 250 20.97 -17.17 -18.03
N GLY A 251 21.90 -16.52 -18.73
CA GLY A 251 23.21 -17.01 -19.20
C GLY A 251 23.68 -18.37 -18.66
N GLY A 252 23.27 -19.45 -19.34
CA GLY A 252 23.73 -20.83 -19.11
C GLY A 252 23.07 -21.60 -17.96
N GLY A 253 22.14 -21.01 -17.21
CA GLY A 253 21.39 -21.66 -16.14
C GLY A 253 19.96 -22.04 -16.54
N GLN A 254 19.29 -22.83 -15.69
CA GLN A 254 17.84 -23.03 -15.81
C GLN A 254 17.11 -21.71 -15.57
N THR A 255 16.08 -21.46 -16.37
CA THR A 255 15.25 -20.28 -16.22
C THR A 255 14.39 -20.37 -14.96
N VAL A 256 14.76 -19.63 -13.92
CA VAL A 256 14.06 -19.62 -12.63
C VAL A 256 12.93 -18.59 -12.68
N VAL A 257 11.69 -19.06 -12.67
CA VAL A 257 10.52 -18.20 -12.41
C VAL A 257 10.26 -18.20 -10.91
N ARG A 258 10.01 -17.04 -10.33
CA ARG A 258 9.58 -16.95 -8.93
C ARG A 258 8.12 -16.57 -8.88
N VAL A 259 7.39 -17.21 -8.00
CA VAL A 259 5.98 -16.93 -7.76
C VAL A 259 5.82 -16.38 -6.36
N ARG A 260 5.05 -15.31 -6.24
CA ARG A 260 4.66 -14.71 -4.96
C ARG A 260 3.15 -14.50 -4.96
N ALA A 261 2.52 -14.86 -3.85
CA ALA A 261 1.22 -14.29 -3.54
C ALA A 261 1.39 -12.82 -3.16
N ALA A 262 0.62 -11.94 -3.77
CA ALA A 262 0.70 -10.50 -3.63
C ALA A 262 -0.65 -9.91 -3.25
N ARG A 263 -0.60 -8.70 -2.69
CA ARG A 263 -1.76 -7.86 -2.34
C ARG A 263 -1.53 -6.48 -2.90
N LEU A 264 -2.59 -5.91 -3.48
CA LEU A 264 -2.63 -4.51 -3.90
C LEU A 264 -3.56 -3.77 -2.95
N VAL A 265 -3.05 -2.71 -2.33
CA VAL A 265 -3.77 -1.88 -1.37
C VAL A 265 -3.83 -0.46 -1.90
N LYS A 266 -5.02 0.12 -1.92
CA LYS A 266 -5.28 1.53 -2.22
C LYS A 266 -5.48 2.28 -0.91
N TYR A 267 -4.61 3.23 -0.64
CA TYR A 267 -4.82 4.24 0.39
C TYR A 267 -5.36 5.49 -0.25
N TYR A 268 -6.41 6.07 0.30
CA TYR A 268 -6.99 7.26 -0.29
C TYR A 268 -7.72 8.11 0.75
N ILE A 269 -8.06 9.34 0.38
CA ILE A 269 -8.74 10.28 1.26
C ILE A 269 -10.05 10.76 0.64
N GLU A 270 -11.06 10.96 1.48
CA GLU A 270 -12.34 11.56 1.08
C GLU A 270 -12.75 12.66 2.08
N PRO A 271 -13.59 13.62 1.68
CA PRO A 271 -14.06 14.67 2.60
C PRO A 271 -14.73 14.09 3.86
N ASP A 272 -14.39 14.62 5.04
CA ASP A 272 -15.08 14.27 6.28
C ASP A 272 -16.34 15.12 6.44
N THR A 273 -17.49 14.57 6.02
CA THR A 273 -18.78 15.25 6.07
C THR A 273 -19.33 15.45 7.48
N LYS A 274 -18.74 14.81 8.50
CA LYS A 274 -19.19 14.95 9.90
C LYS A 274 -18.54 16.15 10.60
N LYS A 275 -17.37 16.60 10.13
CA LYS A 275 -16.64 17.73 10.72
C LYS A 275 -16.93 19.01 9.93
N ASN A 276 -17.23 20.10 10.64
CA ASN A 276 -17.42 21.40 10.00
C ASN A 276 -16.06 21.93 9.50
N ALA A 277 -15.89 21.99 8.18
CA ALA A 277 -14.66 22.45 7.53
C ALA A 277 -14.24 23.87 7.94
N ASP A 278 -15.19 24.75 8.28
CA ASP A 278 -14.90 26.15 8.64
C ASP A 278 -14.10 26.28 9.94
N LEU A 279 -14.16 25.28 10.82
CA LEU A 279 -13.45 25.26 12.09
C LEU A 279 -11.97 24.89 11.95
N TYR A 280 -11.54 24.41 10.78
CA TYR A 280 -10.18 23.89 10.58
C TYR A 280 -9.40 24.75 9.60
N LYS A 281 -8.07 24.82 9.80
CA LYS A 281 -7.15 25.49 8.87
C LYS A 281 -7.12 24.81 7.50
N LEU A 282 -7.27 23.49 7.50
CA LEU A 282 -7.40 22.63 6.31
C LEU A 282 -8.69 21.83 6.43
N ALA A 283 -9.41 21.68 5.32
CA ALA A 283 -10.63 20.89 5.30
C ALA A 283 -10.33 19.43 5.75
N PRO A 284 -11.01 18.93 6.78
CA PRO A 284 -10.76 17.59 7.31
C PRO A 284 -11.19 16.51 6.31
N ALA A 285 -10.38 15.45 6.22
CA ALA A 285 -10.62 14.29 5.39
C ALA A 285 -10.63 12.99 6.21
N ASN A 286 -11.34 11.99 5.71
CA ASN A 286 -11.25 10.61 6.17
C ASN A 286 -10.20 9.88 5.35
N PHE A 287 -9.26 9.22 6.02
CA PHE A 287 -8.23 8.38 5.40
C PHE A 287 -8.67 6.93 5.39
N PHE A 288 -8.77 6.36 4.20
CA PHE A 288 -9.28 5.02 3.93
C PHE A 288 -8.22 4.11 3.34
N MET A 289 -8.45 2.80 3.52
CA MET A 289 -7.73 1.72 2.87
C MET A 289 -8.71 0.75 2.22
N ALA A 290 -8.45 0.35 0.99
CA ALA A 290 -9.16 -0.72 0.30
C ALA A 290 -8.18 -1.73 -0.30
N GLU A 291 -8.45 -3.01 -0.15
CA GLU A 291 -7.67 -4.09 -0.76
C GLU A 291 -8.29 -4.51 -2.10
N TYR A 292 -7.46 -4.78 -3.10
CA TYR A 292 -7.94 -5.32 -4.38
C TYR A 292 -8.18 -6.82 -4.25
N ARG A 293 -9.44 -7.25 -4.45
CA ARG A 293 -9.84 -8.66 -4.53
C ARG A 293 -10.91 -8.86 -5.58
N ASP A 294 -10.89 -10.03 -6.23
CA ASP A 294 -11.92 -10.45 -7.18
C ASP A 294 -12.21 -9.42 -8.28
N GLY A 295 -11.17 -8.76 -8.79
CA GLY A 295 -11.29 -7.80 -9.89
C GLY A 295 -11.59 -6.35 -9.48
N GLN A 296 -11.78 -6.07 -8.19
CA GLN A 296 -12.17 -4.75 -7.70
C GLN A 296 -11.57 -4.41 -6.33
N PHE A 297 -11.60 -3.14 -5.95
CA PHE A 297 -11.27 -2.74 -4.58
C PHE A 297 -12.45 -3.06 -3.65
N GLU A 298 -12.18 -3.77 -2.56
CA GLU A 298 -13.16 -4.12 -1.53
C GLU A 298 -13.72 -2.87 -0.82
N LYS A 299 -14.74 -3.09 0.01
CA LYS A 299 -15.30 -2.02 0.86
C LYS A 299 -14.17 -1.37 1.68
N PRO A 300 -14.06 -0.04 1.66
CA PRO A 300 -12.99 0.64 2.36
C PRO A 300 -13.10 0.53 3.87
N THR A 301 -11.95 0.46 4.52
CA THR A 301 -11.78 0.54 5.97
C THR A 301 -11.28 1.93 6.32
N LEU A 302 -12.01 2.62 7.22
CA LEU A 302 -11.56 3.90 7.76
C LEU A 302 -10.34 3.66 8.67
N LEU A 303 -9.23 4.30 8.36
CA LEU A 303 -8.01 4.22 9.16
C LEU A 303 -7.90 5.38 10.15
N ALA A 304 -8.17 6.61 9.70
CA ALA A 304 -8.15 7.79 10.54
C ALA A 304 -9.14 8.84 10.01
N ASP A 305 -9.80 9.55 10.91
CA ASP A 305 -10.69 10.66 10.57
C ASP A 305 -9.97 12.03 10.75
N GLY A 306 -10.58 13.13 10.29
CA GLY A 306 -10.04 14.48 10.48
C GLY A 306 -8.59 14.67 10.03
N VAL A 307 -8.15 13.97 8.99
CA VAL A 307 -6.80 14.06 8.42
C VAL A 307 -6.72 15.30 7.53
N GLY A 308 -5.68 16.10 7.69
CA GLY A 308 -5.37 17.21 6.78
C GLY A 308 -4.55 16.74 5.58
N ARG A 309 -3.54 15.89 5.81
CA ARG A 309 -2.79 15.22 4.73
C ARG A 309 -2.11 13.94 5.19
N VAL A 310 -1.80 13.06 4.24
CA VAL A 310 -0.88 11.93 4.42
C VAL A 310 0.30 12.10 3.47
N LEU A 311 1.50 12.18 4.03
CA LEU A 311 2.74 12.36 3.30
C LEU A 311 3.43 11.01 3.13
N PHE A 312 3.82 10.68 1.91
CA PHE A 312 4.76 9.61 1.58
C PHE A 312 6.03 10.23 1.01
N ARG A 313 7.18 9.91 1.60
CA ARG A 313 8.48 10.45 1.19
C ARG A 313 9.50 9.33 1.05
N ARG A 314 10.34 9.45 0.03
CA ARG A 314 11.54 8.64 -0.11
C ARG A 314 12.70 9.57 -0.44
N ASP A 315 13.75 9.49 0.36
CA ASP A 315 14.86 10.44 0.27
C ASP A 315 15.69 10.29 -1.00
N SER A 316 15.72 9.07 -1.56
CA SER A 316 16.46 8.79 -2.79
C SER A 316 15.95 7.52 -3.46
N VAL A 317 15.92 7.51 -4.79
CA VAL A 317 15.59 6.35 -5.62
C VAL A 317 16.61 5.22 -5.56
N VAL A 318 17.78 5.45 -4.95
CA VAL A 318 18.77 4.38 -4.67
C VAL A 318 18.50 3.68 -3.32
N LYS A 319 17.53 4.19 -2.54
CA LYS A 319 17.11 3.63 -1.24
C LYS A 319 15.69 3.08 -1.34
N LYS A 320 15.41 2.00 -0.62
CA LYS A 320 14.06 1.40 -0.54
C LYS A 320 13.24 1.88 0.67
N MET A 321 13.75 2.81 1.46
CA MET A 321 13.05 3.26 2.66
C MET A 321 11.99 4.30 2.28
N ILE A 322 10.73 4.02 2.61
CA ILE A 322 9.62 4.96 2.47
C ILE A 322 9.26 5.46 3.87
N TYR A 323 9.39 6.77 4.06
CA TYR A 323 8.87 7.48 5.22
C TYR A 323 7.43 7.86 4.95
N PHE A 324 6.62 7.84 6.00
CA PHE A 324 5.24 8.29 5.92
C PHE A 324 4.89 9.10 7.17
N LYS A 325 3.90 9.98 7.02
CA LYS A 325 3.37 10.76 8.14
C LYS A 325 1.90 11.08 7.89
N ILE A 326 1.06 10.82 8.89
CA ILE A 326 -0.33 11.25 8.90
C ILE A 326 -0.40 12.55 9.70
N GLU A 327 -0.94 13.61 9.09
CA GLU A 327 -1.11 14.91 9.75
C GLU A 327 -2.61 15.21 9.90
N LYS A 328 -3.08 15.31 11.15
CA LYS A 328 -4.46 15.70 11.48
C LYS A 328 -4.71 17.16 11.10
N ALA A 329 -5.94 17.47 10.71
CA ALA A 329 -6.37 18.83 10.42
C ALA A 329 -6.39 19.66 11.72
N GLU A 330 -5.70 20.80 11.72
CA GLU A 330 -5.66 21.69 12.87
C GLU A 330 -6.90 22.57 12.94
N LEU A 331 -7.44 22.77 14.15
CA LEU A 331 -8.45 23.79 14.41
C LEU A 331 -7.87 25.20 14.19
N LYS A 332 -8.71 26.13 13.76
CA LYS A 332 -8.34 27.55 13.58
C LYS A 332 -8.07 28.26 14.90
#